data_AF-A0A1G4SZ49-F1
#
_entry.id   AF-A0A1G4SZ49-F1
#
_cell.length_a   1.000
_cell.length_b   1.000
_cell.length_c   1.000
_cell.angle_alpha   90.00
_cell.angle_beta   90.00
_cell.angle_gamma   90.00
#
_symmetry.space_group_name_H-M   'P 1'
#
loop_
_entity.id
_entity.type
_entity.pdbx_description
1 polymer ?
#
loop_
_entity_poly.entity_id
_entity_poly.type
_entity_poly.pdbx_seq_one_letter_code
_entity_poly.pdbx_strand_id
1 'polypeptide(L)'
;MNERSEHEAAALLRAIIAVSPYRDYLSPIEDDVVRVSFLNHQIRAALLAASAAGVRASRFSLRRGADEKLILSFLEYVAFASPGFLASVGEWPLERANG
;
A
#
# COMPACT_ATOMS: atom_id res chain seq x y z
N MET A 1 22.62 -4.18 1.99
CA MET A 1 21.22 -4.06 2.45
C MET A 1 20.57 -5.42 2.21
N ASN A 2 19.99 -6.04 3.24
CA ASN A 2 19.64 -7.47 3.19
C ASN A 2 18.35 -7.72 2.38
N GLU A 3 18.43 -8.57 1.35
CA GLU A 3 17.26 -9.02 0.56
C GLU A 3 16.15 -9.57 1.46
N ARG A 4 16.53 -10.23 2.57
CA ARG A 4 15.60 -10.73 3.58
C ARG A 4 14.76 -9.64 4.23
N SER A 5 15.35 -8.48 4.52
CA SER A 5 14.64 -7.35 5.15
C SER A 5 13.63 -6.73 4.21
N GLU A 6 13.92 -6.71 2.90
CA GLU A 6 12.96 -6.24 1.89
C GLU A 6 11.82 -7.23 1.68
N HIS A 7 12.09 -8.54 1.70
CA HIS A 7 11.03 -9.56 1.68
C HIS A 7 10.11 -9.46 2.91
N GLU A 8 10.68 -9.26 4.10
CA GLU A 8 9.90 -9.09 5.33
C GLU A 8 9.07 -7.79 5.30
N ALA A 9 9.64 -6.68 4.81
CA ALA A 9 8.93 -5.42 4.61
C ALA A 9 7.80 -5.54 3.56
N ALA A 10 8.02 -6.26 2.46
CA ALA A 10 6.98 -6.53 1.47
C ALA A 10 5.86 -7.40 2.06
N ALA A 11 6.20 -8.44 2.81
CA ALA A 11 5.21 -9.27 3.52
C ALA A 11 4.42 -8.44 4.55
N LEU A 12 5.08 -7.52 5.26
CA LEU A 12 4.42 -6.60 6.18
C LEU A 12 3.43 -5.70 5.43
N LEU A 13 3.83 -5.08 4.33
CA LEU A 13 2.94 -4.24 3.53
C LEU A 13 1.71 -5.02 3.02
N ARG A 14 1.89 -6.24 2.55
CA ARG A 14 0.77 -7.11 2.14
C ARG A 14 -0.19 -7.40 3.31
N ALA A 15 0.34 -7.66 4.50
CA ALA A 15 -0.51 -7.81 5.69
C ALA A 15 -1.26 -6.53 6.05
N ILE A 16 -0.65 -5.35 5.86
CA ILE A 16 -1.31 -4.05 6.04
C ILE A 16 -2.44 -3.88 5.03
N ILE A 17 -2.21 -4.20 3.75
CA ILE A 17 -3.23 -4.16 2.69
C ILE A 17 -4.41 -5.06 3.05
N ALA A 18 -4.15 -6.30 3.50
CA ALA A 18 -5.19 -7.27 3.84
C ALA A 18 -6.13 -6.80 4.97
N VAL A 19 -5.63 -6.02 5.92
CA VAL A 19 -6.44 -5.47 7.03
C VAL A 19 -6.92 -4.04 6.77
N SER A 20 -6.50 -3.42 5.67
CA SER A 20 -6.84 -2.05 5.31
C SER A 20 -8.33 -1.88 4.98
N PRO A 21 -8.95 -0.73 5.29
CA PRO A 21 -10.30 -0.41 4.82
C PRO A 21 -10.39 -0.35 3.28
N TYR A 22 -9.26 -0.18 2.58
CA TYR A 22 -9.21 -0.09 1.12
C TYR A 22 -8.83 -1.42 0.43
N ARG A 23 -8.80 -2.55 1.16
CA ARG A 23 -8.34 -3.85 0.64
C ARG A 23 -8.99 -4.23 -0.70
N ASP A 24 -10.28 -3.97 -0.88
CA ASP A 24 -11.02 -4.38 -2.07
C ASP A 24 -10.53 -3.66 -3.34
N TYR A 25 -9.94 -2.47 -3.19
CA TYR A 25 -9.35 -1.69 -4.27
C TYR A 25 -7.85 -1.95 -4.45
N LEU A 26 -7.16 -2.33 -3.38
CA LEU A 26 -5.71 -2.51 -3.37
C LEU A 26 -5.29 -3.95 -3.72
N SER A 27 -6.04 -4.97 -3.29
CA SER A 27 -5.72 -6.37 -3.55
C SER A 27 -5.56 -6.71 -5.04
N PRO A 28 -6.38 -6.18 -5.97
CA PRO A 28 -6.20 -6.44 -7.41
C PRO A 28 -4.90 -5.89 -7.99
N ILE A 29 -4.31 -4.88 -7.35
CA ILE A 29 -3.08 -4.20 -7.78
C ILE A 29 -1.96 -4.34 -6.75
N GLU A 30 -2.01 -5.37 -5.90
CA GLU A 30 -1.13 -5.51 -4.73
C GLU A 30 0.35 -5.44 -5.10
N ASP A 31 0.77 -6.12 -6.16
CA ASP A 31 2.17 -6.13 -6.61
C ASP A 31 2.64 -4.75 -7.07
N ASP A 32 1.76 -3.96 -7.69
CA ASP A 32 2.05 -2.56 -8.04
C ASP A 32 2.13 -1.67 -6.80
N VAL A 33 1.25 -1.87 -5.81
CA VAL A 33 1.30 -1.16 -4.53
C VAL A 33 2.63 -1.44 -3.84
N VAL A 34 3.08 -2.70 -3.81
CA VAL A 34 4.39 -3.09 -3.28
C VAL A 34 5.49 -2.38 -4.06
N ARG A 35 5.52 -2.50 -5.39
CA ARG A 35 6.53 -1.88 -6.25
C ARG A 35 6.64 -0.37 -6.01
N VAL A 36 5.52 0.35 -6.01
CA VAL A 36 5.47 1.81 -5.80
C VAL A 36 5.89 2.18 -4.36
N SER A 37 5.54 1.37 -3.36
CA SER A 37 5.96 1.60 -1.98
C SER A 37 7.47 1.55 -1.80
N PHE A 38 8.15 0.65 -2.51
CA PHE A 38 9.62 0.56 -2.49
C PHE A 38 10.30 1.65 -3.33
N LEU A 39 9.60 2.26 -4.30
CA LEU A 39 10.09 3.45 -5.01
C LEU A 39 9.95 4.73 -4.15
N ASN A 40 8.99 4.78 -3.23
CA ASN A 40 8.86 5.88 -2.29
C ASN A 40 9.83 5.71 -1.11
N HIS A 41 10.86 6.54 -1.04
CA HIS A 41 11.90 6.46 -0.01
C HIS A 41 11.36 6.56 1.43
N GLN A 42 10.31 7.35 1.68
CA GLN A 42 9.73 7.53 3.01
C GLN A 42 8.96 6.28 3.44
N ILE A 43 8.14 5.73 2.55
CA ILE A 43 7.38 4.50 2.81
C ILE A 43 8.32 3.31 2.96
N ARG A 44 9.31 3.19 2.06
CA ARG A 44 10.34 2.17 2.15
C ARG A 44 11.09 2.25 3.48
N ALA A 45 11.50 3.44 3.91
CA ALA A 45 12.19 3.62 5.18
C ALA A 45 11.30 3.23 6.38
N ALA A 46 10.04 3.65 6.38
CA ALA A 46 9.08 3.31 7.43
C ALA A 46 8.84 1.78 7.51
N LEU A 47 8.66 1.10 6.37
CA LEU A 47 8.48 -0.35 6.32
C LEU A 47 9.71 -1.10 6.82
N LEU A 48 10.91 -0.68 6.41
CA LEU A 48 12.15 -1.29 6.87
C LEU A 48 12.38 -1.05 8.37
N ALA A 49 12.09 0.14 8.87
CA ALA A 49 12.18 0.45 10.29
C ALA A 49 11.20 -0.39 11.13
N ALA A 50 9.96 -0.53 10.67
CA ALA A 50 8.95 -1.39 11.31
C ALA A 50 9.39 -2.87 11.32
N SER A 51 9.89 -3.37 10.19
CA SER A 51 10.42 -4.73 10.10
C SER A 51 11.61 -4.94 11.05
N ALA A 52 12.55 -3.98 11.11
CA ALA A 52 13.71 -4.02 12.00
C ALA A 52 13.32 -3.95 13.49
N ALA A 53 12.24 -3.25 13.82
CA ALA A 53 11.64 -3.21 15.15
C ALA A 53 10.90 -4.51 15.52
N GLY A 54 10.85 -5.50 14.61
CA GLY A 54 10.23 -6.80 14.84
C GLY A 54 8.73 -6.85 14.56
N VAL A 55 8.16 -5.85 13.90
CA VAL A 55 6.78 -5.90 13.42
C VAL A 55 6.71 -6.91 12.29
N ARG A 56 6.00 -8.02 12.51
CA ARG A 56 5.85 -9.10 11.54
C ARG A 56 4.45 -9.10 10.94
N ALA A 57 4.37 -9.39 9.65
CA ALA A 57 3.10 -9.60 8.92
C ALA A 57 2.09 -10.47 9.69
N SER A 58 2.54 -11.65 10.18
CA SER A 58 1.71 -12.60 10.94
C SER A 58 1.10 -12.08 12.25
N ARG A 59 1.63 -10.98 12.79
CA ARG A 59 1.19 -10.37 14.05
C ARG A 59 0.78 -8.92 13.87
N PHE A 60 0.68 -8.47 12.61
CA PHE A 60 0.31 -7.10 12.34
C PHE A 60 -1.16 -6.89 12.74
N SER A 61 -1.39 -5.82 13.49
CA SER A 61 -2.73 -5.32 13.81
C SER A 61 -2.68 -3.81 13.68
N LEU A 62 -3.73 -3.21 13.13
CA LEU A 62 -3.89 -1.75 13.11
C LEU A 62 -3.94 -1.21 14.55
N ARG A 63 -2.83 -0.68 15.06
CA ARG A 63 -2.73 -0.08 16.40
C ARG A 63 -2.06 1.28 16.28
N ARG A 64 -2.89 2.32 16.37
CA ARG A 64 -2.62 3.75 16.16
C ARG A 64 -1.19 4.20 16.53
N GLY A 65 -0.25 4.07 15.60
CA GLY A 65 1.10 4.63 15.66
C GLY A 65 1.31 5.77 14.64
N ALA A 66 2.36 6.58 14.81
CA ALA A 66 2.67 7.67 13.88
C ALA A 66 3.08 7.16 12.48
N ASP A 67 3.92 6.12 12.42
CA ASP A 67 4.36 5.50 11.17
C ASP A 67 3.22 4.77 10.45
N GLU A 68 2.25 4.24 11.20
CA GLU A 68 1.04 3.62 10.65
C GLU A 68 0.17 4.64 9.93
N LYS A 69 0.01 5.85 10.49
CA LYS A 69 -0.76 6.92 9.84
C LYS A 69 -0.17 7.27 8.47
N LEU A 70 1.15 7.35 8.37
CA LEU A 70 1.84 7.60 7.09
C LEU A 70 1.53 6.49 6.08
N ILE A 71 1.68 5.23 6.48
CA ILE A 71 1.42 4.08 5.58
C ILE A 71 -0.05 4.04 5.18
N LEU A 72 -0.98 4.27 6.11
CA LEU A 72 -2.41 4.29 5.81
C LEU A 72 -2.80 5.44 4.88
N SER A 73 -2.28 6.66 5.09
CA SER A 73 -2.52 7.77 4.18
C SER A 73 -1.95 7.51 2.78
N PHE A 74 -0.81 6.83 2.70
CA PHE A 74 -0.27 6.37 1.42
C PHE A 74 -1.19 5.34 0.75
N LEU A 75 -1.66 4.33 1.48
CA LEU A 75 -2.57 3.32 0.94
C LEU A 75 -3.92 3.92 0.53
N GLU A 76 -4.44 4.89 1.27
CA GLU A 76 -5.63 5.66 0.89
C GLU A 76 -5.42 6.37 -0.45
N TYR A 77 -4.31 7.09 -0.59
CA TYR A 77 -3.97 7.77 -1.84
C TYR A 77 -3.89 6.80 -3.02
N VAL A 78 -3.23 5.66 -2.85
CA VAL A 78 -3.13 4.64 -3.90
C VAL A 78 -4.49 4.01 -4.20
N ALA A 79 -5.32 3.78 -3.18
CA ALA A 79 -6.66 3.26 -3.37
C ALA A 79 -7.52 4.22 -4.19
N PHE A 80 -7.47 5.52 -3.89
CA PHE A 80 -8.20 6.54 -4.65
C PHE A 80 -7.69 6.72 -6.08
N ALA A 81 -6.43 6.40 -6.34
CA ALA A 81 -5.87 6.37 -7.69
C ALA A 81 -6.02 5.00 -8.39
N SER A 82 -6.60 3.99 -7.72
CA SER A 82 -6.71 2.64 -8.29
C SER A 82 -7.77 2.56 -9.38
N PRO A 83 -7.57 1.75 -10.44
CA PRO A 83 -8.57 1.61 -11.51
C PRO A 83 -9.96 1.20 -11.00
N GLY A 84 -10.02 0.34 -9.99
CA GLY A 84 -11.28 -0.12 -9.39
C GLY A 84 -12.03 1.00 -8.67
N PHE A 85 -11.32 1.83 -7.90
CA PHE A 85 -11.95 2.98 -7.24
C PHE A 85 -12.41 4.02 -8.26
N LEU A 86 -11.57 4.33 -9.25
CA LEU A 86 -11.89 5.30 -10.30
C LEU A 86 -13.11 4.89 -11.14
N ALA A 87 -13.25 3.59 -11.44
CA ALA A 87 -14.46 3.06 -12.08
C ALA A 87 -15.71 3.17 -11.19
N SER A 88 -15.55 3.04 -9.87
CA SER A 88 -16.66 3.08 -8.91
C SER A 88 -17.26 4.48 -8.70
N VAL A 89 -16.45 5.54 -8.85
CA VAL A 89 -16.89 6.93 -8.68
C VAL A 89 -17.50 7.54 -9.94
N GLY A 90 -17.60 6.78 -11.03
CA GLY A 90 -18.30 7.18 -12.26
C GLY A 90 -17.58 8.23 -13.12
N GLU A 91 -16.43 8.75 -12.68
CA GLU A 91 -15.66 9.74 -13.44
C GLU A 91 -14.16 9.40 -13.47
N TRP A 92 -13.74 8.69 -14.52
CA TRP A 92 -12.39 8.85 -15.08
C TRP A 92 -12.52 9.14 -16.58
N PRO A 93 -11.88 10.19 -17.14
CA PRO A 93 -12.45 10.86 -18.31
C PRO A 93 -12.01 10.32 -19.68
N LEU A 94 -13.02 10.28 -20.56
CA LEU A 94 -13.04 10.58 -22.00
C LEU A 94 -12.23 9.66 -22.93
N GLU A 95 -12.84 8.54 -23.32
CA GLU A 95 -12.63 8.05 -24.69
C GLU A 95 -12.97 9.19 -25.67
N ARG A 96 -12.01 9.47 -26.55
CA ARG A 96 -12.03 10.45 -27.62
C ARG A 96 -13.39 10.43 -28.35
N ALA A 97 -14.08 11.57 -28.35
CA ALA A 97 -15.04 11.91 -29.40
C ALA A 97 -14.25 12.09 -30.71
N ASN A 98 -13.92 10.98 -31.38
CA ASN A 98 -13.61 10.99 -32.80
C ASN A 98 -14.95 10.88 -33.54
N GLY A 99 -15.54 12.03 -33.85
CA GLY A 99 -16.61 12.21 -34.82
C GLY A 99 -16.21 13.31 -35.79
#